data_AF-A0A315WUE1-F1
#
_entry.id   AF-A0A315WUE1-F1
#
_cell.length_a   1.000
_cell.length_b   1.000
_cell.length_c   1.000
_cell.angle_alpha   90.00
_cell.angle_beta   90.00
_cell.angle_gamma   90.00
#
_symmetry.space_group_name_H-M   'P 1'
#
loop_
_entity.id
_entity.type
_entity.pdbx_description
1 polymer ?
#
loop_
_entity_poly.entity_id
_entity_poly.type
_entity_poly.pdbx_seq_one_letter_code
_entity_poly.pdbx_strand_id
1 'polypeptide(L)'
;MIKKLLIASLLLSATQQANAFLSTESVLDWDEKGGSQASMARLYLGGIAEGFWISSMAGKDRKRATICFPESQDLQTEELRLMAMLSLKKALNKLDTDELKEQKRLLLENPVSMSLQLVWQEEFPCS
;
A
#
# COMPACT_ATOMS: atom_id res chain seq x y z
N MET A 1 39.91 -8.43 13.07
CA MET A 1 38.70 -9.23 12.77
C MET A 1 37.39 -8.53 13.13
N ILE A 2 37.33 -7.75 14.22
CA ILE A 2 36.12 -7.02 14.68
C ILE A 2 35.54 -6.04 13.63
N LYS A 3 36.38 -5.31 12.89
CA LYS A 3 35.92 -4.38 11.84
C LYS A 3 35.12 -5.05 10.71
N LYS A 4 35.45 -6.30 10.35
CA LYS A 4 34.73 -7.03 9.29
C LYS A 4 33.34 -7.49 9.76
N LEU A 5 33.21 -7.82 11.05
CA LEU A 5 31.94 -8.19 11.65
C LEU A 5 30.97 -6.99 11.72
N LEU A 6 31.49 -5.81 12.10
CA LEU A 6 30.69 -4.58 12.15
C LEU A 6 30.14 -4.17 10.78
N ILE A 7 30.96 -4.28 9.72
CA ILE A 7 30.52 -3.96 8.36
C ILE A 7 29.46 -4.95 7.88
N ALA A 8 29.61 -6.25 8.19
CA ALA A 8 28.61 -7.26 7.85
C ALA A 8 27.28 -7.01 8.57
N SER A 9 27.30 -6.69 9.87
CA SER A 9 26.08 -6.33 10.62
C SER A 9 25.42 -5.06 10.09
N LEU A 10 26.19 -4.03 9.71
CA LEU A 10 25.66 -2.80 9.10
C LEU A 10 24.99 -3.06 7.74
N LEU A 11 25.56 -3.95 6.92
CA LEU A 11 24.97 -4.35 5.64
C LEU A 11 23.71 -5.22 5.82
N LEU A 12 23.67 -6.08 6.83
CA LEU A 12 22.47 -6.85 7.21
C LEU A 12 21.33 -5.95 7.72
N SER A 13 21.65 -4.92 8.51
CA SER A 13 20.66 -3.92 8.95
C SER A 13 20.17 -3.04 7.81
N ALA A 14 21.04 -2.68 6.86
CA ALA A 14 20.67 -1.90 5.68
C ALA A 14 19.79 -2.69 4.70
N THR A 15 20.04 -4.00 4.55
CA THR A 15 19.18 -4.89 3.74
C THR A 15 17.83 -5.19 4.39
N GLN A 16 17.73 -5.17 5.73
CA GLN A 16 16.43 -5.25 6.42
C GLN A 16 15.54 -4.02 6.20
N GLN A 17 16.12 -2.83 6.02
CA GLN A 17 15.34 -1.62 5.74
C GLN A 17 14.77 -1.57 4.31
N ALA A 18 15.43 -2.22 3.35
CA ALA A 18 14.89 -2.37 1.99
C ALA A 18 13.73 -3.39 1.92
N ASN A 19 13.66 -4.35 2.84
CA ASN A 19 12.54 -5.27 3.07
C ASN A 19 11.47 -4.70 4.04
N ALA A 20 11.50 -3.40 4.36
CA ALA A 20 10.64 -2.83 5.40
C ALA A 20 9.17 -2.66 5.00
N PHE A 21 8.84 -2.78 3.71
CA PHE A 21 7.47 -2.63 3.22
C PHE A 21 6.95 -3.94 2.65
N LEU A 22 5.75 -4.34 3.07
CA LEU A 22 5.10 -5.53 2.53
C LEU A 22 4.70 -5.27 1.08
N SER A 23 4.97 -6.25 0.21
CA SER A 23 4.47 -6.21 -1.17
C SER A 23 2.95 -6.26 -1.20
N THR A 24 2.37 -5.75 -2.28
CA THR A 24 0.92 -5.83 -2.50
C THR A 24 0.44 -7.27 -2.45
N GLU A 25 1.16 -8.19 -3.11
CA GLU A 25 0.86 -9.62 -3.06
C GLU A 25 0.84 -10.18 -1.63
N SER A 26 1.86 -9.85 -0.82
CA SER A 26 1.95 -10.34 0.56
C SER A 26 0.77 -9.88 1.41
N VAL A 27 0.36 -8.62 1.28
CA VAL A 27 -0.76 -8.07 2.06
C VAL A 27 -2.09 -8.73 1.65
N LEU A 28 -2.32 -8.92 0.34
CA LEU A 28 -3.52 -9.57 -0.17
C LEU A 28 -3.59 -11.05 0.27
N ASP A 29 -2.49 -11.77 0.13
CA ASP A 29 -2.38 -13.19 0.52
C ASP A 29 -2.54 -13.37 2.04
N TRP A 30 -1.94 -12.50 2.85
CA TRP A 30 -2.04 -12.59 4.31
C TRP A 30 -3.45 -12.27 4.82
N ASP A 31 -4.17 -11.32 4.21
CA ASP A 31 -5.56 -11.02 4.60
C ASP A 31 -6.50 -12.22 4.34
N GLU A 32 -6.23 -12.99 3.28
CA GLU A 32 -7.03 -14.17 2.90
C GLU A 32 -6.76 -15.40 3.78
N LYS A 33 -5.53 -15.57 4.27
CA LYS A 33 -5.11 -16.76 5.06
C LYS A 33 -5.64 -16.80 6.50
N GLY A 34 -6.13 -15.68 7.03
CA GLY A 34 -6.61 -15.58 8.41
C GLY A 34 -5.48 -15.61 9.47
N GLY A 35 -5.85 -15.69 10.74
CA GLY A 35 -4.89 -15.76 11.86
C GLY A 35 -4.12 -14.46 12.13
N SER A 36 -2.95 -14.58 12.77
CA SER A 36 -2.13 -13.43 13.17
C SER A 36 -1.60 -12.63 11.97
N GLN A 37 -1.28 -13.30 10.86
CA GLN A 37 -0.83 -12.66 9.63
C GLN A 37 -1.94 -11.79 9.00
N ALA A 38 -3.19 -12.26 8.99
CA ALA A 38 -4.31 -11.44 8.55
C ALA A 38 -4.50 -10.21 9.42
N SER A 39 -4.44 -10.35 10.75
CA SER A 39 -4.52 -9.20 11.66
C SER A 39 -3.41 -8.18 11.40
N MET A 40 -2.18 -8.63 11.14
CA MET A 40 -1.07 -7.75 10.76
C MET A 40 -1.31 -7.06 9.42
N ALA A 41 -1.73 -7.80 8.39
CA ALA A 41 -2.05 -7.24 7.08
C ALA A 41 -3.16 -6.19 7.16
N ARG A 42 -4.19 -6.44 7.97
CA ARG A 42 -5.30 -5.50 8.19
C ARG A 42 -4.85 -4.21 8.87
N LEU A 43 -4.08 -4.32 9.95
CA LEU A 43 -3.53 -3.15 10.64
C LEU A 43 -2.59 -2.36 9.72
N TYR A 44 -1.74 -3.06 8.97
CA TYR A 44 -0.79 -2.44 8.07
C TYR A 44 -1.47 -1.69 6.92
N LEU A 45 -2.42 -2.34 6.23
CA LEU A 45 -3.17 -1.71 5.15
C LEU A 45 -4.08 -0.59 5.65
N GLY A 46 -4.72 -0.77 6.81
CA GLY A 46 -5.55 0.24 7.46
C GLY A 46 -4.76 1.51 7.78
N GLY A 47 -3.59 1.37 8.40
CA GLY A 47 -2.74 2.53 8.71
C GLY A 47 -2.22 3.27 7.47
N ILE A 48 -1.93 2.55 6.38
CA ILE A 48 -1.56 3.17 5.10
C ILE A 48 -2.75 3.93 4.51
N ALA A 49 -3.94 3.31 4.51
CA ALA A 49 -5.17 3.91 4.01
C ALA A 49 -5.53 5.20 4.76
N GLU A 50 -5.46 5.17 6.10
CA GLU A 50 -5.63 6.35 6.95
C GLU A 50 -4.59 7.43 6.68
N GLY A 51 -3.33 7.04 6.50
CA GLY A 51 -2.26 7.98 6.15
C GLY A 51 -2.55 8.76 4.87
N PHE A 52 -3.03 8.07 3.83
CA PHE A 52 -3.45 8.73 2.59
C PHE A 52 -4.70 9.60 2.78
N TRP A 53 -5.68 9.14 3.55
CA TRP A 53 -6.88 9.92 3.85
C TRP A 53 -6.55 11.23 4.57
N ILE A 54 -5.75 11.16 5.65
CA ILE A 54 -5.29 12.32 6.40
C ILE A 54 -4.45 13.25 5.50
N SER A 55 -3.57 12.69 4.68
CA SER A 55 -2.75 13.47 3.74
C SER A 55 -3.60 14.20 2.70
N SER A 56 -4.66 13.56 2.19
CA SER A 56 -5.63 14.16 1.28
C SER A 56 -6.33 15.36 1.93
N MET A 57 -6.87 15.18 3.14
CA MET A 57 -7.52 16.25 3.91
C MET A 57 -6.56 17.42 4.18
N ALA A 58 -5.35 17.14 4.66
CA ALA A 58 -4.34 18.17 4.95
C ALA A 58 -3.81 18.88 3.68
N GLY A 59 -3.77 18.17 2.54
CA GLY A 59 -3.30 18.68 1.26
C GLY A 59 -4.34 19.55 0.54
N LYS A 60 -5.62 19.38 0.86
CA LYS A 60 -6.74 20.07 0.21
C LYS A 60 -6.68 21.59 0.37
N ASP A 61 -6.43 22.06 1.59
CA ASP A 61 -6.32 23.49 1.90
C ASP A 61 -5.19 24.19 1.14
N ARG A 62 -4.22 23.40 0.64
CA ARG A 62 -3.04 23.90 -0.08
C ARG A 62 -3.04 23.58 -1.57
N LYS A 63 -4.10 22.96 -2.12
CA LYS A 63 -4.13 22.41 -3.49
C LYS A 63 -2.93 21.49 -3.79
N ARG A 64 -2.49 20.73 -2.79
CA ARG A 64 -1.35 19.80 -2.87
C ARG A 64 -1.75 18.34 -2.68
N ALA A 65 -3.02 18.07 -2.45
CA ALA A 65 -3.54 16.72 -2.44
C ALA A 65 -3.32 16.09 -3.82
N THR A 66 -2.77 14.88 -3.84
CA THR A 66 -2.63 14.07 -5.07
C THR A 66 -3.75 13.04 -5.22
N ILE A 67 -4.49 12.79 -4.14
CA ILE A 67 -5.68 11.94 -4.06
C ILE A 67 -6.78 12.80 -3.45
N CYS A 68 -7.95 12.85 -4.09
CA CYS A 68 -9.09 13.66 -3.66
C CYS A 68 -10.30 12.77 -3.36
N PHE A 69 -10.31 12.16 -2.18
CA PHE A 69 -11.46 11.37 -1.74
C PHE A 69 -12.71 12.26 -1.57
N PRO A 70 -13.91 11.71 -1.77
CA PRO A 70 -15.16 12.45 -1.62
C PRO A 70 -15.37 12.98 -0.19
N GLU A 71 -15.85 14.21 -0.05
CA GLU A 71 -15.95 14.99 1.21
C GLU A 71 -16.89 14.46 2.30
N SER A 72 -17.53 13.30 2.11
CA SER A 72 -18.76 12.96 2.86
C SER A 72 -18.71 11.68 3.66
N GLN A 73 -17.54 11.05 3.82
CA GLN A 73 -17.47 9.78 4.51
C GLN A 73 -16.60 9.92 5.76
N ASP A 74 -17.26 9.93 6.92
CA ASP A 74 -16.65 9.76 8.24
C ASP A 74 -16.19 8.29 8.36
N LEU A 75 -15.27 7.89 7.48
CA LEU A 75 -14.88 6.50 7.30
C LEU A 75 -14.08 6.06 8.51
N GLN A 76 -14.54 4.97 9.12
CA GLN A 76 -13.79 4.28 10.14
C GLN A 76 -12.58 3.59 9.52
N THR A 77 -11.55 3.31 10.33
CA THR A 77 -10.33 2.61 9.92
C THR A 77 -10.60 1.35 9.09
N GLU A 78 -11.61 0.58 9.48
CA GLU A 78 -11.97 -0.66 8.81
C GLU A 78 -12.62 -0.43 7.43
N GLU A 79 -13.38 0.65 7.28
CA GLU A 79 -14.00 1.02 5.99
C GLU A 79 -12.93 1.53 5.01
N LEU A 80 -11.97 2.33 5.49
CA LEU A 80 -10.80 2.75 4.71
C LEU A 80 -9.94 1.56 4.27
N ARG A 81 -9.72 0.60 5.17
CA ARG A 81 -9.01 -0.65 4.86
C ARG A 81 -9.75 -1.45 3.78
N LEU A 82 -11.06 -1.62 3.91
CA LEU A 82 -11.89 -2.33 2.93
C LEU A 82 -11.88 -1.62 1.58
N MET A 83 -11.98 -0.29 1.57
CA MET A 83 -11.86 0.51 0.34
C MET A 83 -10.49 0.28 -0.32
N ALA A 84 -9.39 0.33 0.44
CA ALA A 84 -8.05 0.07 -0.09
C ALA A 84 -7.92 -1.33 -0.70
N MET A 85 -8.43 -2.34 0.01
CA MET A 85 -8.46 -3.74 -0.43
C MET A 85 -9.25 -3.89 -1.75
N LEU A 86 -10.45 -3.32 -1.82
CA LEU A 86 -11.31 -3.37 -2.99
C LEU A 86 -10.69 -2.65 -4.19
N SER A 87 -10.05 -1.50 -3.96
CA SER A 87 -9.39 -0.72 -5.01
C SER A 87 -8.23 -1.50 -5.63
N LEU A 88 -7.37 -2.11 -4.80
CA LEU A 88 -6.27 -2.95 -5.26
C LEU A 88 -6.76 -4.18 -6.04
N LYS A 89 -7.77 -4.90 -5.51
CA LYS A 89 -8.35 -6.06 -6.20
C LYS A 89 -9.00 -5.70 -7.53
N LYS A 90 -9.73 -4.57 -7.58
CA LYS A 90 -10.33 -4.04 -8.81
C LYS A 90 -9.25 -3.68 -9.85
N ALA A 91 -8.16 -3.04 -9.42
CA ALA A 91 -7.04 -2.74 -10.31
C ALA A 91 -6.40 -4.02 -10.86
N LEU A 92 -6.13 -5.03 -10.01
CA LEU A 92 -5.58 -6.31 -10.45
C LEU A 92 -6.48 -7.03 -11.46
N ASN A 93 -7.80 -6.98 -11.27
CA ASN A 93 -8.76 -7.57 -12.21
C ASN A 93 -8.78 -6.87 -13.57
N LYS A 94 -8.57 -5.55 -13.61
CA LYS A 94 -8.43 -4.81 -14.88
C LYS A 94 -7.18 -5.22 -15.67
N LEU A 95 -6.15 -5.73 -14.99
CA LEU A 95 -4.88 -6.13 -15.59
C LEU A 95 -4.81 -7.63 -15.93
N ASP A 96 -5.94 -8.36 -15.86
CA ASP A 96 -5.99 -9.81 -16.08
C ASP A 96 -6.07 -10.21 -17.57
N THR A 97 -5.23 -9.58 -18.39
CA THR A 97 -5.08 -9.91 -19.81
C THR A 97 -3.61 -10.21 -20.13
N ASP A 98 -3.34 -11.00 -21.17
CA ASP A 98 -1.98 -11.38 -21.55
C ASP A 98 -1.09 -10.15 -21.88
N GLU A 99 -1.69 -9.10 -22.45
CA GLU A 99 -1.01 -7.84 -22.78
C GLU A 99 -0.60 -7.02 -21.54
N LEU A 100 -1.30 -7.19 -20.42
CA LEU A 100 -1.12 -6.40 -19.20
C LEU A 100 -0.43 -7.18 -18.07
N LYS A 101 0.01 -8.41 -18.36
CA LYS A 101 0.62 -9.33 -17.37
C LYS A 101 1.82 -8.74 -16.65
N GLU A 102 2.66 -7.97 -17.36
CA GLU A 102 3.82 -7.32 -16.75
C GLU A 102 3.42 -6.20 -15.79
N GLN A 103 2.38 -5.43 -16.13
CA GLN A 103 1.86 -4.38 -15.24
C GLN A 103 1.23 -4.99 -13.98
N LYS A 104 0.50 -6.12 -14.14
CA LYS A 104 -0.03 -6.90 -13.02
C LYS A 104 1.08 -7.39 -12.10
N ARG A 105 2.17 -7.94 -12.66
CA ARG A 105 3.35 -8.39 -11.92
C ARG A 105 3.98 -7.25 -11.11
N LEU A 106 4.21 -6.10 -11.76
CA LEU A 106 4.76 -4.92 -11.10
C LEU A 106 3.87 -4.42 -9.96
N LEU A 107 2.54 -4.37 -10.17
CA LEU A 107 1.60 -3.97 -9.12
C LEU A 107 1.65 -4.91 -7.91
N LEU A 108 1.80 -6.23 -8.12
CA LEU A 108 1.89 -7.23 -7.06
C LEU A 108 3.23 -7.16 -6.30
N GLU A 109 4.34 -6.94 -7.01
CA GLU A 109 5.69 -6.88 -6.43
C GLU A 109 5.98 -5.55 -5.70
N ASN A 110 5.33 -4.46 -6.11
CA ASN A 110 5.49 -3.16 -5.48
C ASN A 110 5.05 -3.17 -4.00
N PRO A 111 5.67 -2.31 -3.16
CA PRO A 111 5.15 -1.99 -1.83
C PRO A 111 3.68 -1.62 -1.91
N VAL A 112 2.85 -2.17 -1.01
CA VAL A 112 1.39 -1.94 -1.04
C VAL A 112 1.03 -0.46 -1.00
N SER A 113 1.82 0.37 -0.31
CA SER A 113 1.64 1.83 -0.26
C SER A 113 1.79 2.47 -1.63
N MET A 114 2.77 2.05 -2.43
CA MET A 114 2.99 2.56 -3.78
C MET A 114 1.86 2.11 -4.72
N SER A 115 1.51 0.83 -4.72
CA SER A 115 0.41 0.32 -5.55
C SER A 115 -0.91 1.00 -5.21
N LEU A 116 -1.19 1.17 -3.92
CA LEU A 116 -2.41 1.85 -3.46
C LEU A 116 -2.42 3.33 -3.87
N GLN A 117 -1.30 4.03 -3.76
CA GLN A 117 -1.18 5.41 -4.22
C GLN A 117 -1.51 5.53 -5.72
N LEU A 118 -0.89 4.69 -6.56
CA LEU A 118 -1.11 4.71 -8.01
C LEU A 118 -2.58 4.45 -8.35
N VAL A 119 -3.18 3.44 -7.71
CA VAL A 119 -4.60 3.09 -7.91
C VAL A 119 -5.51 4.24 -7.49
N TRP A 120 -5.30 4.83 -6.32
CA TRP A 120 -6.16 5.89 -5.82
C TRP A 120 -5.98 7.24 -6.51
N GLN A 121 -4.81 7.51 -7.10
CA GLN A 121 -4.63 8.66 -7.98
C GLN A 121 -5.46 8.54 -9.27
N GLU A 122 -5.61 7.33 -9.79
CA GLU A 122 -6.50 7.05 -10.94
C GLU A 122 -7.98 7.10 -10.53
N GLU A 123 -8.35 6.51 -9.38
CA GLU A 123 -9.74 6.42 -8.95
C GLU A 123 -10.30 7.73 -8.38
N PHE A 124 -9.47 8.52 -7.71
CA PHE A 124 -9.86 9.75 -7.02
C PHE A 124 -8.98 10.94 -7.45
N PRO A 125 -8.99 11.33 -8.74
CA PRO A 125 -8.17 12.42 -9.23
C PRO A 125 -8.61 13.76 -8.62
N CYS A 126 -7.64 14.61 -8.28
CA CYS A 126 -7.90 16.00 -7.91
C CYS A 126 -8.13 16.84 -9.17
N SER A 127 -9.33 17.38 -9.33
CA SER A 127 -9.73 18.31 -10.41
C SER A 127 -9.35 19.76 -10.13
#